data_AF-A0A9X0PHC9-F1
#
_entry.id   AF-A0A9X0PHC9-F1
#
_cell.length_a   1.000
_cell.length_b   1.000
_cell.length_c   1.000
_cell.angle_alpha   90.00
_cell.angle_beta   90.00
_cell.angle_gamma   90.00
#
_symmetry.space_group_name_H-M   'P 1'
#
loop_
_entity.id
_entity.type
_entity.pdbx_description
1 polymer ?
#
loop_
_entity_poly.entity_id
_entity_poly.type
_entity_poly.pdbx_seq_one_letter_code
_entity_poly.pdbx_strand_id
1 'polypeptide(L)'
;ADQLPTLMIDKPIRLTIEFYFKPSKSWSKHKKESHIGQPHCIKPDIDNLLKTILDAGNGKVWTDDVLISEIRTFKKWDSVARTVLIIEEE
;
A
#
# COMPACT_ATOMS: atom_id res chain seq x y z
N ALA A 1 5.19 -9.45 -9.12
CA ALA A 1 5.36 -8.25 -9.96
C ALA A 1 4.33 -8.14 -11.10
N ASP A 2 3.57 -9.18 -11.45
CA ASP A 2 2.63 -9.16 -12.59
C ASP A 2 1.30 -8.45 -12.36
N GLN A 3 1.09 -7.91 -11.15
CA GLN A 3 -0.15 -7.22 -10.78
C GLN A 3 -0.07 -5.70 -10.95
N LEU A 4 1.12 -5.15 -11.23
CA LEU A 4 1.30 -3.71 -11.44
C LEU A 4 1.18 -3.37 -12.94
N PRO A 5 0.51 -2.26 -13.28
CA PRO A 5 0.46 -1.78 -14.65
C PRO A 5 1.86 -1.35 -15.11
N THR A 6 2.10 -1.42 -16.41
CA THR A 6 3.30 -0.84 -17.03
C THR A 6 2.95 0.57 -17.50
N LEU A 7 3.34 1.58 -16.73
CA LEU A 7 3.06 3.00 -17.01
C LEU A 7 4.31 3.78 -17.41
N MET A 8 5.49 3.41 -16.88
CA MET A 8 6.78 4.04 -17.20
C MET A 8 6.79 5.56 -17.01
N ILE A 9 6.26 6.05 -15.89
CA ILE A 9 6.24 7.48 -15.55
C ILE A 9 7.68 8.00 -15.38
N ASP A 10 7.96 9.16 -16.00
CA ASP A 10 9.30 9.78 -16.09
C ASP A 10 9.37 11.21 -15.51
N LYS A 11 8.36 11.61 -14.74
CA LYS A 11 8.24 12.92 -14.08
C LYS A 11 7.98 12.79 -12.58
N PRO A 12 8.19 13.87 -11.79
CA PRO A 12 7.95 13.85 -10.36
C PRO A 12 6.51 13.45 -10.02
N ILE A 13 6.35 12.61 -8.99
CA ILE A 13 5.06 12.12 -8.52
C ILE A 13 4.93 12.19 -7.01
N ARG A 14 3.70 12.45 -6.54
CA ARG A 14 3.26 12.13 -5.19
C ARG A 14 2.61 10.75 -5.19
N LEU A 15 3.05 9.90 -4.26
CA LEU A 15 2.59 8.53 -4.14
C LEU A 15 1.82 8.33 -2.83
N THR A 16 0.57 7.89 -2.93
CA THR A 16 -0.20 7.43 -1.77
C THR A 16 -0.38 5.91 -1.83
N ILE A 17 0.04 5.21 -0.77
CA ILE A 17 -0.08 3.76 -0.67
C ILE A 17 -0.89 3.39 0.58
N GLU A 18 -2.01 2.73 0.36
CA GLU A 18 -2.91 2.29 1.42
C GLU A 18 -2.87 0.77 1.56
N PHE A 19 -2.56 0.28 2.76
CA PHE A 19 -2.55 -1.15 3.05
C PHE A 19 -3.77 -1.54 3.89
N TYR A 20 -4.60 -2.43 3.33
CA TYR A 20 -5.76 -2.97 4.01
C TYR A 20 -5.56 -4.45 4.33
N PHE A 21 -5.65 -4.80 5.61
CA PHE A 21 -5.44 -6.16 6.11
C PHE A 21 -6.74 -6.78 6.57
N LYS A 22 -6.92 -8.07 6.27
CA LYS A 22 -8.09 -8.82 6.73
C LYS A 22 -7.86 -9.36 8.14
N PRO A 23 -8.78 -9.13 9.09
CA PRO A 23 -8.74 -9.78 10.40
C PRO A 23 -8.68 -11.31 10.28
N SER A 24 -7.92 -11.95 11.17
CA SER A 24 -7.80 -13.42 11.19
C SER A 24 -9.16 -14.10 11.30
N LYS A 25 -9.30 -15.25 10.64
CA LYS A 25 -10.53 -16.08 10.71
C LYS A 25 -10.86 -16.48 12.14
N SER A 26 -9.87 -16.66 13.00
CA SER A 26 -10.04 -17.08 14.41
C SER A 26 -10.62 -15.99 15.33
N TRP A 27 -10.67 -14.73 14.89
CA TRP A 27 -11.28 -13.68 15.70
C TRP A 27 -12.80 -13.84 15.77
N SER A 28 -13.38 -13.54 16.93
CA SER A 28 -14.82 -13.46 17.10
C SER A 28 -15.42 -12.39 16.19
N LYS A 29 -16.70 -12.56 15.81
CA LYS A 29 -17.41 -11.62 14.91
C LYS A 29 -17.35 -10.19 15.43
N HIS A 30 -17.66 -10.00 16.71
CA HIS A 30 -17.61 -8.69 17.37
C HIS A 30 -16.22 -8.05 17.29
N LYS A 31 -15.16 -8.83 17.54
CA LYS A 31 -13.78 -8.31 17.47
C LYS A 31 -13.40 -7.90 16.04
N LYS A 32 -13.83 -8.66 15.03
CA LYS A 32 -13.59 -8.31 13.62
C LYS A 32 -14.25 -6.97 13.30
N GLU A 33 -15.53 -6.85 13.59
CA GLU A 33 -16.33 -5.65 13.31
C GLU A 33 -15.78 -4.41 14.05
N SER A 34 -15.38 -4.55 15.32
CA SER A 34 -14.86 -3.44 16.10
C SER A 34 -13.49 -2.92 15.63
N HIS A 35 -12.74 -3.73 14.88
CA HIS A 35 -11.43 -3.34 14.37
C HIS A 35 -11.47 -2.83 12.93
N ILE A 36 -12.53 -3.06 12.16
CA ILE A 36 -12.62 -2.52 10.79
C ILE A 36 -12.44 -1.01 10.80
N GLY A 37 -11.58 -0.49 9.92
CA GLY A 37 -11.21 0.92 9.83
C GLY A 37 -10.15 1.38 10.85
N GLN A 38 -9.86 0.57 11.88
CA GLN A 38 -8.83 0.89 12.87
C GLN A 38 -7.41 0.64 12.33
N PRO A 39 -6.40 1.35 12.86
CA PRO A 39 -5.00 1.12 12.50
C PRO A 39 -4.55 -0.34 12.70
N HIS A 40 -3.86 -0.88 11.70
CA HIS A 40 -3.26 -2.21 11.76
C HIS A 40 -1.88 -2.13 12.42
N CYS A 41 -1.82 -2.14 13.75
CA CYS A 41 -0.57 -1.99 14.52
C CYS A 41 0.13 -3.34 14.81
N ILE A 42 0.10 -4.28 13.87
CA ILE A 42 0.89 -5.53 13.94
C ILE A 42 1.74 -5.69 12.68
N LYS A 43 2.64 -6.67 12.68
CA LYS A 43 3.46 -7.04 11.51
C LYS A 43 2.58 -7.46 10.32
N PRO A 44 3.01 -7.22 9.07
CA PRO A 44 4.29 -6.61 8.68
C PRO A 44 4.38 -5.10 8.97
N ASP A 45 5.60 -4.63 9.19
CA ASP A 45 5.91 -3.21 9.42
C ASP A 45 5.68 -2.38 8.15
N ILE A 46 5.28 -1.12 8.33
CA ILE A 46 4.83 -0.28 7.20
C ILE A 46 5.98 0.07 6.25
N ASP A 47 7.20 0.19 6.75
CA ASP A 47 8.43 0.44 5.99
C ASP A 47 8.79 -0.75 5.09
N ASN A 48 8.63 -1.99 5.58
CA ASN A 48 8.84 -3.20 4.79
C ASN A 48 7.83 -3.33 3.65
N LEU A 49 6.57 -3.01 3.93
CA LEU A 49 5.52 -2.96 2.91
C LEU A 49 5.83 -1.88 1.87
N LEU A 50 6.23 -0.69 2.32
CA LEU A 50 6.58 0.42 1.44
C LEU A 50 7.72 0.04 0.50
N LYS A 51 8.84 -0.47 1.04
CA LYS A 51 9.98 -0.94 0.25
C LYS A 51 9.57 -1.95 -0.83
N THR A 52 8.73 -2.92 -0.46
CA THR A 52 8.25 -3.94 -1.40
C THR A 52 7.49 -3.33 -2.58
N ILE A 53 6.69 -2.29 -2.34
CA ILE A 53 5.95 -1.59 -3.40
C ILE A 53 6.88 -0.73 -4.25
N LEU A 54 7.83 -0.03 -3.62
CA LEU A 54 8.82 0.79 -4.32
C LEU A 54 9.67 -0.05 -5.27
N ASP A 55 10.24 -1.14 -4.77
CA ASP A 55 11.05 -2.09 -5.54
C ASP A 55 10.24 -2.72 -6.68
N ALA A 56 8.96 -3.04 -6.45
CA ALA A 56 8.11 -3.65 -7.47
C ALA A 56 7.66 -2.66 -8.56
N GLY A 57 7.57 -1.37 -8.24
CA GLY A 57 7.18 -0.31 -9.17
C GLY A 57 8.31 0.14 -10.10
N ASN A 58 9.57 0.00 -9.67
CA ASN A 58 10.74 0.34 -10.48
C ASN A 58 10.78 -0.43 -11.80
N GLY A 59 10.95 0.30 -12.91
CA GLY A 59 10.95 -0.25 -14.27
C GLY A 59 9.61 -0.80 -14.73
N LYS A 60 8.52 -0.54 -14.00
CA LYS A 60 7.14 -0.88 -14.40
C LYS A 60 6.22 0.33 -14.35
N VAL A 61 6.02 0.86 -13.17
CA VAL A 61 5.10 1.97 -12.92
C VAL A 61 5.79 3.30 -13.19
N TRP A 62 7.01 3.46 -12.67
CA TRP A 62 7.90 4.60 -12.93
C TRP A 62 9.25 4.08 -13.43
N THR A 63 10.01 4.96 -14.06
CA THR A 63 11.36 4.62 -14.56
C THR A 63 12.32 4.37 -13.41
N ASP A 64 12.28 5.21 -12.38
CA ASP A 64 13.12 5.15 -11.18
C ASP A 64 12.38 5.79 -9.98
N ASP A 65 12.51 5.22 -8.78
CA ASP A 65 11.83 5.68 -7.56
C ASP A 65 12.36 7.03 -7.06
N VAL A 66 13.47 7.52 -7.61
CA VAL A 66 13.97 8.89 -7.44
C VAL A 66 12.93 9.96 -7.84
N LEU A 67 11.96 9.60 -8.68
CA LEU A 67 10.88 10.51 -9.11
C LEU A 67 9.80 10.72 -8.04
N ILE A 68 9.78 9.92 -6.97
CA ILE A 68 8.76 10.04 -5.93
C ILE A 68 9.16 11.15 -4.95
N SER A 69 8.51 12.31 -5.06
CA SER A 69 8.80 13.49 -4.24
C SER A 69 8.15 13.43 -2.84
N GLU A 70 6.97 12.81 -2.74
CA GLU A 70 6.20 12.69 -1.50
C GLU A 70 5.55 11.30 -1.41
N ILE A 71 5.59 10.70 -0.22
CA ILE A 71 4.90 9.44 0.08
C ILE A 71 3.94 9.64 1.25
N ARG A 72 2.68 9.27 1.04
CA ARG A 72 1.69 9.09 2.11
C ARG A 72 1.32 7.62 2.24
N THR A 73 1.38 7.09 3.45
CA THR A 73 1.02 5.69 3.66
C THR A 73 0.40 5.43 5.02
N PHE A 74 -0.49 4.43 5.06
CA PHE A 74 -1.05 3.90 6.30
C PHE A 74 -1.42 2.43 6.13
N LYS A 75 -1.64 1.76 7.27
CA LYS A 75 -2.19 0.41 7.33
C LYS A 75 -3.41 0.34 8.24
N LYS A 76 -4.50 -0.26 7.76
CA LYS A 76 -5.77 -0.40 8.50
C LYS A 76 -6.35 -1.79 8.32
N TRP A 77 -7.23 -2.18 9.25
CA TRP A 77 -8.04 -3.37 9.11
C TRP A 77 -9.23 -3.12 8.17
N ASP A 78 -9.53 -4.11 7.33
CA ASP A 78 -10.70 -4.12 6.45
C ASP A 78 -11.26 -5.55 6.32
N SER A 79 -12.52 -5.66 5.94
CA SER A 79 -13.16 -6.90 5.53
C SER A 79 -12.45 -7.60 4.36
N VAL A 80 -11.82 -6.83 3.47
CA VAL A 80 -11.13 -7.30 2.27
C VAL A 80 -9.67 -6.84 2.29
N ALA A 81 -8.73 -7.79 2.19
CA ALA A 81 -7.32 -7.46 2.06
C ALA A 81 -7.05 -6.89 0.67
N ARG A 82 -6.41 -5.71 0.60
CA ARG A 82 -6.03 -5.06 -0.65
C ARG A 82 -4.92 -4.03 -0.40
N THR A 83 -4.20 -3.70 -1.47
CA THR A 83 -3.28 -2.58 -1.49
C THR A 83 -3.74 -1.62 -2.57
N VAL A 84 -3.84 -0.34 -2.24
CA VAL A 84 -4.26 0.72 -3.17
C VAL A 84 -3.07 1.63 -3.41
N LEU A 85 -2.74 1.85 -4.67
CA LEU A 85 -1.71 2.79 -5.11
C LEU A 85 -2.43 3.93 -5.82
N ILE A 86 -2.19 5.16 -5.36
CA ILE A 86 -2.67 6.38 -5.99
C ILE A 86 -1.44 7.19 -6.36
N ILE A 87 -1.32 7.52 -7.64
CA ILE A 87 -0.20 8.25 -8.19
C ILE A 87 -0.74 9.57 -8.70
N GLU A 88 -0.18 10.67 -8.19
CA GLU A 88 -0.50 12.02 -8.61
C GLU A 88 0.76 12.60 -9.25
N GLU A 89 0.65 12.98 -10.52
CA GLU A 89 1.74 13.64 -11.25
C GLU A 89 1.79 15.11 -10.82
N GLU A 90 3.01 15.64 -10.62
CA GLU A 90 3.22 17.08 -10.44
C GLU A 90 3.25 17.83 -11.77
#